data_AF-A0A946CGL2-F1
#
_entry.id   AF-A0A946CGL2-F1
#
_cell.length_a   1.000
_cell.length_b   1.000
_cell.length_c   1.000
_cell.angle_alpha   90.00
_cell.angle_beta   90.00
_cell.angle_gamma   90.00
#
_symmetry.space_group_name_H-M   'P 1'
#
loop_
_entity.id
_entity.type
_entity.pdbx_description
1 polymer ?
#
loop_
_entity_poly.entity_id
_entity_poly.type
_entity_poly.pdbx_seq_one_letter_code
_entity_poly.pdbx_strand_id
1 'polypeptide(L)'
;RVPRTLKNGLIIEPFLVPHRDEFSETVGYYIKRKGGKVALYIPDIDKWEEWEENIIAVIPHVDYAFLDGTFFADGEVPRPMAEVPHPFITESAKLFSYLTREEREKIYFIHLNHSNPARNPDFEGRKALEAEGMHFAEFGMEFEL
;
A
#
# COMPACT_ATOMS: atom_id res chain seq x y z
N ARG A 1 5.24 17.57 -9.75
CA ARG A 1 4.59 17.32 -8.44
C ARG A 1 5.35 18.11 -7.37
N VAL A 2 4.72 19.03 -6.64
CA VAL A 2 5.41 19.99 -5.74
C VAL A 2 5.01 19.71 -4.29
N PRO A 3 5.97 19.46 -3.37
CA PRO A 3 5.72 19.36 -1.94
C PRO A 3 4.88 20.51 -1.39
N ARG A 4 3.96 20.21 -0.47
CA ARG A 4 3.16 21.21 0.23
C ARG A 4 3.27 21.04 1.73
N THR A 5 3.57 22.13 2.43
CA THR A 5 3.52 22.20 3.89
C THR A 5 2.20 22.83 4.32
N LEU A 6 1.42 22.11 5.14
CA LEU A 6 0.18 22.57 5.72
C LEU A 6 0.43 23.45 6.95
N LYS A 7 -0.58 24.21 7.38
CA LYS A 7 -0.47 25.14 8.53
C LYS A 7 -0.09 24.45 9.84
N ASN A 8 -0.44 23.18 10.00
CA ASN A 8 -0.10 22.36 11.17
C ASN A 8 1.33 21.77 11.11
N GLY A 9 2.09 22.09 10.06
CA GLY A 9 3.47 21.62 9.87
C GLY A 9 3.60 20.25 9.18
N LEU A 10 2.48 19.65 8.74
CA LEU A 10 2.50 18.43 7.95
C LEU A 10 3.01 18.72 6.53
N ILE A 11 3.89 17.87 6.02
CA ILE A 11 4.48 17.97 4.68
C ILE A 11 3.92 16.82 3.85
N ILE A 12 3.35 17.16 2.70
CA ILE A 12 2.78 16.22 1.73
C ILE A 12 3.63 16.29 0.46
N GLU A 13 4.29 15.19 0.11
CA GLU A 13 5.17 15.08 -1.06
C GLU A 13 4.60 14.06 -2.05
N PRO A 14 3.93 14.52 -3.13
CA PRO A 14 3.41 13.62 -4.14
C PRO A 14 4.51 13.10 -5.07
N PHE A 15 4.44 11.82 -5.43
CA PHE A 15 5.31 11.16 -6.41
C PHE A 15 4.51 10.30 -7.39
N LEU A 16 5.12 9.94 -8.52
CA LEU A 16 4.53 9.11 -9.58
C LEU A 16 4.53 7.64 -9.20
N VAL A 17 3.39 7.00 -9.41
CA VAL A 17 3.24 5.55 -9.40
C VAL A 17 2.72 5.12 -10.77
N PRO A 18 3.10 3.93 -11.27
CA PRO A 18 2.51 3.34 -12.46
C PRO A 18 1.01 3.23 -12.28
N HIS A 19 0.26 3.74 -13.26
CA HIS A 19 -1.18 3.57 -13.31
C HIS A 19 -1.68 3.69 -14.74
N ARG A 20 -2.70 2.89 -15.09
CA ARG A 20 -3.31 2.90 -16.41
C ARG A 20 -3.97 4.26 -16.70
N ASP A 21 -3.35 5.04 -17.59
CA ASP A 21 -3.80 6.35 -18.04
C ASP A 21 -5.12 6.24 -18.82
N GLU A 22 -6.26 6.31 -18.13
CA GLU A 22 -7.56 6.53 -18.80
C GLU A 22 -8.22 7.86 -18.39
N PHE A 23 -8.11 8.33 -17.13
CA PHE A 23 -8.78 9.60 -16.73
C PHE A 23 -8.11 10.45 -15.63
N SER A 24 -7.07 9.98 -14.93
CA SER A 24 -6.31 10.81 -13.96
C SER A 24 -4.95 10.21 -13.64
N GLU A 25 -3.97 11.08 -13.40
CA GLU A 25 -2.70 10.70 -12.79
C GLU A 25 -2.92 10.08 -11.40
N THR A 26 -2.62 8.80 -11.21
CA THR A 26 -2.52 8.22 -9.86
C THR A 26 -1.19 8.67 -9.25
N VAL A 27 -1.25 9.01 -7.96
CA VAL A 27 -0.11 9.57 -7.25
C VAL A 27 0.02 8.88 -5.90
N GLY A 28 1.25 8.52 -5.53
CA GLY A 28 1.59 8.19 -4.16
C GLY A 28 2.00 9.45 -3.40
N TYR A 29 2.00 9.37 -2.07
CA TYR A 29 2.42 10.46 -1.20
C TYR A 29 3.37 9.98 -0.11
N TYR A 30 4.39 10.78 0.17
CA TYR A 30 5.01 10.79 1.50
C TYR A 30 4.31 11.85 2.35
N ILE A 31 3.81 11.43 3.50
CA ILE A 31 3.15 12.27 4.50
C ILE A 31 4.03 12.28 5.73
N LYS A 32 4.60 13.44 6.07
CA LYS A 32 5.60 13.51 7.15
C LYS A 32 5.52 14.79 7.94
N ARG A 33 6.04 14.74 9.16
CA ARG A 33 6.29 15.92 10.00
C ARG A 33 7.78 16.10 10.22
N LYS A 34 8.26 17.34 10.33
CA LYS A 34 9.67 17.60 10.61
C LYS A 34 10.07 16.98 11.95
N GLY A 35 10.97 15.99 11.92
CA GLY A 35 11.43 15.25 13.10
C GLY A 35 10.40 14.28 13.68
N GLY A 36 9.29 14.03 12.97
CA GLY A 36 8.28 13.03 13.32
C GLY A 36 8.35 11.82 12.40
N LYS A 37 7.28 11.02 12.40
CA LYS A 37 7.16 9.82 11.57
C LYS A 37 6.85 10.18 10.11
N VAL A 38 7.14 9.23 9.23
CA VAL A 38 6.91 9.28 7.80
C VAL A 38 5.96 8.16 7.40
N ALA A 39 4.85 8.52 6.75
CA ALA A 39 3.96 7.57 6.10
C ALA A 39 4.15 7.60 4.58
N LEU A 40 4.39 6.44 4.00
CA LEU A 40 4.19 6.16 2.59
C LEU A 40 2.71 5.84 2.36
N TYR A 41 2.09 6.48 1.38
CA TYR A 41 0.67 6.26 1.04
C TYR A 41 0.53 6.05 -0.47
N ILE A 42 0.27 4.81 -0.87
CA ILE A 42 0.05 4.37 -2.25
C ILE A 42 -1.27 3.57 -2.26
N PRO A 43 -2.42 4.23 -2.47
CA PRO A 43 -3.72 3.55 -2.42
C PRO A 43 -4.02 2.72 -3.67
N ASP A 44 -3.33 3.01 -4.76
CA ASP A 44 -3.55 2.45 -6.08
C ASP A 44 -2.21 2.47 -6.85
N ILE A 45 -1.87 1.34 -7.48
CA ILE A 45 -0.71 1.16 -8.35
C ILE A 45 -0.94 -0.04 -9.28
N ASP A 46 -0.50 0.04 -10.54
CA ASP A 46 -0.67 -1.06 -11.51
C ASP A 46 0.14 -2.31 -11.10
N LYS A 47 1.47 -2.17 -11.00
CA LYS A 47 2.42 -3.22 -10.59
C LYS A 47 3.67 -2.61 -9.95
N TRP A 48 4.27 -3.33 -9.00
CA TRP A 48 5.49 -2.88 -8.32
C TRP A 48 6.71 -2.86 -9.26
N GLU A 49 6.78 -3.80 -10.20
CA GLU A 49 7.90 -3.95 -11.13
C GLU A 49 7.96 -2.85 -12.18
N GLU A 50 6.85 -2.16 -12.40
CA GLU A 50 6.76 -1.02 -13.33
C GLU A 50 7.13 0.30 -12.64
N TRP A 51 7.24 0.31 -11.31
CA TRP A 51 7.59 1.51 -10.56
C TRP A 51 9.08 1.79 -10.66
N GLU A 52 9.44 3.05 -10.91
CA GLU A 52 10.84 3.47 -10.98
C GLU A 52 11.59 3.28 -9.65
N GLU A 53 10.86 3.19 -8.53
CA GLU A 53 11.39 2.91 -7.20
C GLU A 53 11.18 1.44 -6.81
N ASN A 54 12.15 0.89 -6.08
CA ASN A 54 12.01 -0.45 -5.50
C ASN A 54 11.31 -0.35 -4.14
N ILE A 55 10.06 -0.81 -4.04
CA ILE A 55 9.27 -0.80 -2.81
C ILE A 55 9.99 -1.46 -1.62
N ILE A 56 10.81 -2.50 -1.85
CA ILE A 56 11.60 -3.18 -0.80
C ILE A 56 12.71 -2.28 -0.26
N ALA A 57 13.25 -1.38 -1.07
CA ALA A 57 14.21 -0.38 -0.63
C ALA A 57 13.53 0.82 0.03
N VAL A 58 12.27 1.11 -0.30
CA VAL A 58 11.52 2.25 0.24
C VAL A 58 11.00 1.99 1.65
N ILE A 59 10.40 0.82 1.91
CA ILE A 59 9.77 0.48 3.21
C ILE A 59 10.69 0.73 4.43
N PRO A 60 12.00 0.39 4.39
CA PRO A 60 12.95 0.69 5.46
C PRO A 60 13.08 2.16 5.85
N HIS A 61 12.69 3.08 4.97
CA HIS A 61 12.85 4.53 5.16
C HIS A 61 11.58 5.22 5.65
N VAL A 62 10.51 4.47 5.94
CA VAL A 62 9.27 4.99 6.48
C VAL A 62 8.90 4.30 7.78
N ASP A 63 7.96 4.89 8.51
CA ASP A 63 7.40 4.35 9.75
C ASP A 63 6.08 3.60 9.49
N TYR A 64 5.34 4.03 8.46
CA TYR A 64 4.12 3.37 7.99
C TYR A 64 4.11 3.31 6.47
N ALA A 65 3.64 2.20 5.92
CA ALA A 65 3.44 1.99 4.50
C ALA A 65 1.98 1.55 4.26
N PHE A 66 1.14 2.49 3.84
CA PHE A 66 -0.23 2.24 3.42
C PHE A 66 -0.25 1.91 1.93
N LEU A 67 -0.37 0.63 1.61
CA LEU A 67 -0.18 0.11 0.26
C LEU A 67 -1.48 -0.46 -0.33
N ASP A 68 -1.57 -0.42 -1.65
CA ASP A 68 -2.66 -1.00 -2.42
C ASP A 68 -2.89 -2.47 -2.02
N GLY A 69 -4.13 -2.76 -1.61
CA GLY A 69 -4.63 -4.10 -1.32
C GLY A 69 -5.93 -4.38 -2.05
N THR A 70 -6.15 -3.77 -3.22
CA THR A 70 -7.42 -3.84 -3.95
C THR A 70 -7.87 -5.29 -4.13
N PHE A 71 -6.99 -6.16 -4.62
CA PHE A 71 -7.25 -7.59 -4.81
C PHE A 71 -6.24 -8.44 -4.05
N PHE A 72 -6.72 -9.47 -3.35
CA PHE A 72 -5.92 -10.46 -2.67
C PHE A 72 -5.20 -11.42 -3.65
N ALA A 73 -5.91 -11.92 -4.66
CA ALA A 73 -5.42 -12.87 -5.65
C ALA A 73 -6.22 -12.81 -6.97
N ASP A 74 -5.78 -13.58 -7.97
CA ASP A 74 -6.49 -13.73 -9.24
C ASP A 74 -7.89 -14.36 -9.06
N GLY A 75 -8.81 -14.03 -9.96
CA GLY A 75 -10.15 -14.61 -10.02
C GLY A 75 -11.19 -13.98 -9.08
N GLU A 76 -10.90 -12.81 -8.49
CA GLU A 76 -11.83 -12.14 -7.58
C GLU A 76 -13.01 -11.42 -8.25
N VAL A 77 -12.87 -11.06 -9.53
CA VAL A 77 -13.93 -10.41 -10.31
C VAL A 77 -14.19 -11.18 -11.60
N PRO A 78 -15.42 -11.11 -12.16
CA PRO A 78 -15.80 -11.85 -13.36
C PRO A 78 -15.28 -11.20 -14.65
N ARG A 79 -14.02 -10.74 -14.65
CA ARG A 79 -13.31 -10.21 -15.82
C ARG A 79 -11.82 -10.53 -15.69
N PRO A 80 -11.05 -10.53 -16.79
CA PRO A 80 -9.61 -10.73 -16.71
C PRO A 80 -8.97 -9.70 -15.78
N MET A 81 -8.24 -10.15 -14.76
CA MET A 81 -7.55 -9.26 -13.82
C MET A 81 -6.52 -8.35 -14.51
N ALA A 82 -5.98 -8.76 -15.67
CA ALA A 82 -5.09 -7.94 -16.49
C ALA A 82 -5.75 -6.65 -17.01
N GLU A 83 -7.09 -6.56 -17.03
CA GLU A 83 -7.82 -5.33 -17.39
C GLU A 83 -7.97 -4.37 -16.21
N VAL A 84 -7.59 -4.79 -15.00
CA VAL A 84 -7.64 -4.02 -13.74
C VAL A 84 -6.30 -4.21 -13.03
N PRO A 85 -5.21 -3.65 -13.59
CA PRO A 85 -3.90 -3.88 -13.05
C PRO A 85 -3.82 -3.34 -11.62
N HIS A 86 -3.64 -4.26 -10.68
CA HIS A 86 -3.18 -4.00 -9.32
C HIS A 86 -2.22 -5.13 -8.94
N PRO A 87 -1.21 -4.89 -8.09
CA PRO A 87 -0.45 -5.98 -7.50
C PRO A 87 -1.38 -6.77 -6.58
N PHE A 88 -1.45 -8.08 -6.75
CA PHE A 88 -2.20 -8.89 -5.79
C PHE A 88 -1.52 -8.82 -4.42
N ILE A 89 -2.29 -8.89 -3.34
CA ILE A 89 -1.71 -8.99 -1.99
C ILE A 89 -0.81 -10.23 -1.89
N THR A 90 -1.18 -11.33 -2.52
CA THR A 90 -0.34 -12.55 -2.56
C THR A 90 0.95 -12.38 -3.36
N GLU A 91 0.99 -11.51 -4.37
CA GLU A 91 2.21 -11.13 -5.09
C GLU A 91 3.08 -10.22 -4.23
N SER A 92 2.46 -9.19 -3.65
CA SER A 92 3.10 -8.22 -2.75
C SER A 92 3.72 -8.91 -1.52
N ALA A 93 3.02 -9.85 -0.90
CA ALA A 93 3.50 -10.62 0.24
C ALA A 93 4.75 -11.45 -0.10
N LYS A 94 4.79 -12.07 -1.30
CA LYS A 94 6.00 -12.78 -1.77
C LYS A 94 7.17 -11.82 -1.91
N LEU A 95 6.93 -10.63 -2.46
CA LEU A 95 7.95 -9.59 -2.56
C LEU A 95 8.43 -9.13 -1.17
N PHE A 96 7.51 -8.88 -0.23
CA PHE A 96 7.82 -8.44 1.13
C PHE A 96 8.44 -9.53 2.02
N SER A 97 8.49 -10.79 1.56
CA SER A 97 9.22 -11.85 2.26
C SER A 97 10.73 -11.59 2.37
N TYR A 98 11.29 -10.75 1.48
CA TYR A 98 12.68 -10.30 1.53
C TYR A 98 12.96 -9.26 2.62
N LEU A 99 11.92 -8.66 3.22
CA LEU A 99 12.05 -7.74 4.34
C LEU A 99 12.24 -8.49 5.66
N THR A 100 12.76 -7.80 6.68
CA THR A 100 12.69 -8.32 8.05
C THR A 100 11.25 -8.27 8.56
N ARG A 101 10.96 -8.98 9.65
CA ARG A 101 9.64 -8.88 10.29
C ARG A 101 9.34 -7.44 10.72
N GLU A 102 10.30 -6.75 11.33
CA GLU A 102 10.15 -5.36 11.77
C GLU A 102 9.72 -4.42 10.63
N GLU A 103 10.29 -4.61 9.44
CA GLU A 103 9.93 -3.83 8.27
C GLU A 103 8.55 -4.19 7.72
N ARG A 104 8.13 -5.45 7.83
CA ARG A 104 6.77 -5.85 7.45
C ARG A 104 5.70 -5.26 8.36
N GLU A 105 5.95 -5.09 9.67
CA GLU A 105 4.99 -4.54 10.66
C GLU A 105 4.65 -3.06 10.38
N LYS A 106 5.37 -2.43 9.44
CA LYS A 106 5.04 -1.10 8.93
C LYS A 106 3.98 -1.13 7.83
N ILE A 107 3.68 -2.29 7.25
CA ILE A 107 2.83 -2.44 6.06
C ILE A 107 1.36 -2.60 6.46
N TYR A 108 0.52 -1.75 5.88
CA TYR A 108 -0.93 -1.74 6.03
C TYR A 108 -1.56 -1.77 4.64
N PHE A 109 -2.20 -2.89 4.28
CA PHE A 109 -3.01 -2.97 3.07
C PHE A 109 -4.26 -2.11 3.21
N ILE A 110 -4.48 -1.20 2.28
CA ILE A 110 -5.62 -0.29 2.19
C ILE A 110 -6.41 -0.54 0.90
N HIS A 111 -7.50 0.21 0.70
CA HIS A 111 -8.28 0.19 -0.54
C HIS A 111 -8.83 -1.20 -0.95
N LEU A 112 -9.16 -2.06 0.03
CA LEU A 112 -9.66 -3.41 -0.24
C LEU A 112 -10.96 -3.38 -1.05
N ASN A 113 -10.95 -3.97 -2.26
CA ASN A 113 -12.16 -4.07 -3.07
C ASN A 113 -13.22 -4.92 -2.36
N HIS A 114 -14.49 -4.70 -2.69
CA HIS A 114 -15.59 -5.47 -2.09
C HIS A 114 -15.48 -6.99 -2.31
N SER A 115 -14.83 -7.44 -3.37
CA SER A 115 -14.52 -8.86 -3.65
C SER A 115 -13.43 -9.45 -2.75
N ASN A 116 -12.59 -8.60 -2.14
CA ASN A 116 -11.39 -9.04 -1.47
C ASN A 116 -11.74 -9.83 -0.20
N PRO A 117 -11.36 -11.12 -0.12
CA PRO A 117 -11.70 -11.97 1.01
C PRO A 117 -11.04 -11.50 2.32
N ALA A 118 -9.94 -10.76 2.26
CA ALA A 118 -9.25 -10.22 3.43
C ALA A 118 -10.01 -9.09 4.14
N ARG A 119 -11.12 -8.60 3.56
CA ARG A 119 -12.10 -7.78 4.28
C ARG A 119 -12.70 -8.52 5.47
N ASN A 120 -12.73 -9.86 5.42
CA ASN A 120 -13.11 -10.69 6.56
C ASN A 120 -11.87 -10.98 7.43
N PRO A 121 -11.83 -10.53 8.70
CA PRO A 121 -10.73 -10.86 9.63
C PRO A 121 -10.54 -12.36 9.85
N ASP A 122 -11.57 -13.17 9.62
CA ASP A 122 -11.49 -14.62 9.76
C ASP A 122 -10.91 -15.35 8.56
N PHE A 123 -10.66 -14.66 7.44
CA PHE A 123 -10.06 -15.28 6.27
C PHE A 123 -8.63 -15.76 6.56
N GLU A 124 -8.37 -17.04 6.34
CA GLU A 124 -7.07 -17.67 6.64
C GLU A 124 -5.90 -16.98 5.92
N GLY A 125 -6.11 -16.49 4.69
CA GLY A 125 -5.08 -15.75 3.97
C GLY A 125 -4.70 -14.43 4.66
N ARG A 126 -5.66 -13.73 5.27
CA ARG A 126 -5.40 -12.53 6.08
C ARG A 126 -4.65 -12.89 7.36
N LYS A 127 -5.16 -13.87 8.11
CA LYS A 127 -4.53 -14.34 9.37
C LYS A 127 -3.07 -14.76 9.16
N ALA A 128 -2.78 -15.44 8.05
CA ALA A 128 -1.42 -15.86 7.71
C ALA A 128 -0.50 -14.65 7.51
N LEU A 129 -0.92 -13.64 6.74
CA LEU A 129 -0.13 -12.43 6.51
C LEU A 129 0.01 -11.57 7.77
N GLU A 130 -1.02 -11.51 8.61
CA GLU A 130 -0.95 -10.89 9.94
C GLU A 130 0.06 -11.59 10.86
N ALA A 131 0.12 -12.93 10.83
CA ALA A 131 1.13 -13.68 11.59
C ALA A 131 2.57 -13.41 11.10
N GLU A 132 2.73 -13.09 9.81
CA GLU A 132 4.01 -12.69 9.20
C GLU A 132 4.40 -11.22 9.47
N GLY A 133 3.51 -10.47 10.12
CA GLY A 133 3.72 -9.10 10.55
C GLY A 133 3.22 -8.08 9.55
N MET A 134 2.27 -8.39 8.67
CA MET A 134 1.60 -7.37 7.83
C MET A 134 0.23 -7.02 8.41
N HIS A 135 -0.35 -5.89 8.03
CA HIS A 135 -1.64 -5.46 8.56
C HIS A 135 -2.64 -5.13 7.45
N PHE A 136 -3.92 -5.12 7.82
CA PHE A 136 -5.03 -4.70 6.97
C PHE A 136 -5.74 -3.54 7.65
N ALA A 137 -5.84 -2.41 6.97
CA ALA A 137 -6.47 -1.24 7.55
C ALA A 137 -7.98 -1.44 7.70
N GLU A 138 -8.52 -0.93 8.81
CA GLU A 138 -9.95 -0.95 9.11
C GLU A 138 -10.49 0.46 9.29
N PHE A 139 -11.80 0.61 9.14
CA PHE A 139 -12.46 1.89 9.34
C PHE A 139 -12.25 2.40 10.77
N GLY A 140 -11.80 3.65 10.90
CA GLY A 140 -11.55 4.28 12.19
C GLY A 140 -10.17 4.02 12.79
N MET A 141 -9.27 3.31 12.10
CA MET A 141 -7.86 3.24 12.52
C MET A 141 -7.21 4.64 12.47
N GLU A 142 -6.51 4.99 13.55
CA GLU A 142 -5.80 6.25 13.69
C GLU A 142 -4.30 6.00 13.88
N PHE A 143 -3.48 6.82 13.24
CA PHE A 143 -2.02 6.73 13.31
C PHE A 143 -1.43 8.10 13.66
N GLU A 144 -0.46 8.10 14.56
CA GLU A 144 0.27 9.31 14.93
C GLU A 144 1.47 9.53 14.00
N LEU A 145 1.64 10.77 13.52
CA LEU A 145 2.70 11.25 12.63
C LEU A 145 3.62 12.29 13.30
#